data_AF-A0A177HEK1-F1
#
_entry.id   AF-A0A177HEK1-F1
#
_cell.length_a   1.000
_cell.length_b   1.000
_cell.length_c   1.000
_cell.angle_alpha   90.00
_cell.angle_beta   90.00
_cell.angle_gamma   90.00
#
_symmetry.space_group_name_H-M   'P 1'
#
loop_
_entity.id
_entity.type
_entity.pdbx_description
1 polymer ?
#
loop_
_entity_poly.entity_id
_entity_poly.type
_entity_poly.pdbx_seq_one_letter_code
_entity_poly.pdbx_strand_id
1 'polypeptide(L)'
;MNDAIQLPLLREKFFRRERRSVPAARQFTRWALTDWGLGESGRAEDMLLCVSELATNALVHGVPPGRGFRLFLRYDGDILRVEVHDSGGGVPRIADGAGGADEGGRGLVLVEALSDRWGVGEWDPGKVVWCEFGAVLVRTATRSCGLRPYPVPEGPDSWYNKWYGDK
;
A
#
# COMPACT_ATOMS: atom_id res chain seq x y z
N MET A 1 -18.04 1.91 30.50
CA MET A 1 -18.06 2.65 29.23
C MET A 1 -17.47 1.69 28.23
N ASN A 2 -18.33 0.96 27.51
CA ASN A 2 -17.87 -0.10 26.61
C ASN A 2 -17.30 0.58 25.37
N ASP A 3 -15.97 0.66 25.28
CA ASP A 3 -15.29 0.84 24.00
C ASP A 3 -15.72 -0.32 23.12
N ALA A 4 -16.71 -0.08 22.26
CA ALA A 4 -17.13 -1.03 21.26
C ALA A 4 -15.91 -1.26 20.37
N ILE A 5 -15.26 -2.42 20.52
CA ILE A 5 -14.19 -2.89 19.65
C ILE A 5 -14.77 -2.82 18.23
N GLN A 6 -14.45 -1.76 17.50
CA GLN A 6 -14.75 -1.67 16.08
C GLN A 6 -13.88 -2.75 15.44
N LEU A 7 -14.51 -3.87 15.06
CA LEU A 7 -13.80 -4.89 14.33
C LEU A 7 -13.31 -4.26 13.02
N PRO A 8 -12.02 -4.40 12.68
CA PRO A 8 -11.48 -3.79 11.49
C PRO A 8 -12.26 -4.30 10.26
N LEU A 9 -12.70 -3.37 9.42
CA LEU A 9 -13.33 -3.69 8.15
C LEU A 9 -12.29 -4.36 7.26
N LEU A 10 -12.50 -5.63 6.95
CA LEU A 10 -11.61 -6.45 6.14
C LEU A 10 -12.30 -6.78 4.80
N ARG A 11 -11.56 -6.56 3.71
CA ARG A 11 -11.90 -7.03 2.37
C ARG A 11 -10.67 -7.67 1.75
N GLU A 12 -10.83 -8.86 1.21
CA GLU A 12 -9.76 -9.54 0.48
C GLU A 12 -10.24 -10.06 -0.87
N LYS A 13 -9.32 -10.16 -1.83
CA LYS A 13 -9.60 -10.76 -3.13
C LYS A 13 -8.34 -11.34 -3.77
N PHE A 14 -8.48 -12.53 -4.33
CA PHE A 14 -7.43 -13.15 -5.14
C PHE A 14 -7.56 -12.72 -6.62
N PHE A 15 -6.42 -12.43 -7.24
CA PHE A 15 -6.29 -12.03 -8.62
C PHE A 15 -5.27 -12.92 -9.34
N ARG A 16 -5.63 -13.39 -10.54
CA ARG A 16 -4.72 -14.18 -11.38
C ARG A 16 -3.59 -13.32 -11.94
N ARG A 17 -2.49 -13.95 -12.37
CA ARG A 17 -1.40 -13.27 -13.08
C ARG A 17 -1.80 -12.86 -14.51
N GLU A 18 -2.61 -11.82 -14.62
CA GLU A 18 -3.15 -11.33 -15.89
C GLU A 18 -3.16 -9.80 -15.88
N ARG A 19 -2.90 -9.14 -17.01
CA ARG A 19 -2.85 -7.66 -17.07
C ARG A 19 -4.16 -7.00 -16.59
N ARG A 20 -5.31 -7.65 -16.84
CA ARG A 20 -6.63 -7.17 -16.37
C ARG A 20 -6.81 -7.20 -14.86
N SER A 21 -5.93 -7.88 -14.12
CA SER A 21 -5.98 -7.94 -12.67
C SER A 21 -5.64 -6.60 -12.00
N VAL A 22 -4.78 -5.76 -12.60
CA VAL A 22 -4.46 -4.43 -12.05
C VAL A 22 -5.69 -3.52 -12.00
N PRO A 23 -6.40 -3.25 -13.12
CA PRO A 23 -7.60 -2.42 -13.07
C PRO A 23 -8.71 -3.06 -12.22
N ALA A 24 -8.79 -4.40 -12.17
CA ALA A 24 -9.73 -5.10 -11.30
C ALA A 24 -9.42 -4.91 -9.80
N ALA A 25 -8.14 -4.91 -9.41
CA ALA A 25 -7.69 -4.62 -8.05
C ALA A 25 -7.95 -3.17 -7.65
N ARG A 26 -7.68 -2.22 -8.56
CA ARG A 26 -8.03 -0.80 -8.37
C ARG A 26 -9.54 -0.60 -8.20
N GLN A 27 -10.37 -1.25 -9.01
CA GLN A 27 -11.82 -1.17 -8.90
C GLN A 27 -12.36 -1.78 -7.60
N PHE A 28 -11.80 -2.92 -7.18
CA PHE A 28 -12.13 -3.55 -5.91
C PHE A 28 -11.82 -2.63 -4.73
N THR A 29 -10.65 -1.97 -4.77
CA THR A 29 -10.25 -0.99 -3.76
C THR A 29 -11.17 0.22 -3.77
N ARG A 30 -11.51 0.78 -4.95
CA ARG A 30 -12.43 1.91 -5.05
C ARG A 30 -13.78 1.59 -4.40
N TRP A 31 -14.30 0.40 -4.66
CA TRP A 31 -15.55 -0.04 -4.04
C TRP A 31 -15.44 -0.14 -2.50
N ALA A 32 -14.36 -0.72 -1.98
CA ALA A 32 -14.12 -0.78 -0.53
C ALA A 32 -13.98 0.62 0.10
N LEU A 33 -13.25 1.54 -0.54
CA LEU A 33 -13.12 2.91 -0.06
C LEU A 33 -14.48 3.62 -0.01
N THR A 34 -15.33 3.44 -1.02
CA THR A 34 -16.69 4.01 -1.02
C THR A 34 -17.53 3.40 0.10
N ASP A 35 -17.51 2.07 0.26
CA ASP A 35 -18.24 1.34 1.31
C ASP A 35 -17.82 1.80 2.72
N TRP A 36 -16.56 2.18 2.89
CA TRP A 36 -15.98 2.61 4.17
C TRP A 36 -16.00 4.14 4.38
N GLY A 37 -16.62 4.90 3.47
CA GLY A 37 -16.68 6.37 3.57
C GLY A 37 -15.36 7.10 3.25
N LEU A 38 -14.37 6.40 2.73
CA LEU A 38 -13.06 6.95 2.31
C LEU A 38 -13.05 7.39 0.84
N GLY A 39 -14.10 7.10 0.07
CA GLY A 39 -14.18 7.39 -1.36
C GLY A 39 -14.11 8.89 -1.71
N GLU A 40 -14.51 9.76 -0.79
CA GLU A 40 -14.43 11.23 -0.93
C GLU A 40 -13.24 11.83 -0.17
N SER A 41 -12.39 10.99 0.43
CA SER A 41 -11.19 11.49 1.10
C SER A 41 -10.23 12.09 0.08
N GLY A 42 -9.50 13.13 0.48
CA GLY A 42 -8.46 13.75 -0.36
C GLY A 42 -7.31 12.80 -0.73
N ARG A 43 -7.27 11.60 -0.15
CA ARG A 43 -6.25 10.56 -0.36
C ARG A 43 -6.74 9.37 -1.17
N ALA A 44 -8.01 9.34 -1.57
CA ALA A 44 -8.59 8.18 -2.26
C ALA A 44 -7.83 7.85 -3.56
N GLU A 45 -7.45 8.85 -4.36
CA GLU A 45 -6.70 8.61 -5.59
C GLU A 45 -5.26 8.14 -5.33
N ASP A 46 -4.61 8.62 -4.27
CA ASP A 46 -3.28 8.17 -3.84
C ASP A 46 -3.30 6.69 -3.41
N MET A 47 -4.29 6.30 -2.62
CA MET A 47 -4.51 4.91 -2.19
C MET A 47 -4.72 4.01 -3.42
N LEU A 48 -5.55 4.45 -4.37
CA LEU A 48 -5.83 3.70 -5.59
C LEU A 48 -4.62 3.62 -6.52
N LEU A 49 -3.75 4.63 -6.54
CA LEU A 49 -2.51 4.62 -7.30
C LEU A 49 -1.53 3.63 -6.68
N CYS A 50 -1.34 3.66 -5.36
CA CYS A 50 -0.49 2.70 -4.67
C CYS A 50 -0.93 1.25 -4.87
N VAL A 51 -2.25 0.97 -4.86
CA VAL A 51 -2.75 -0.37 -5.20
C VAL A 51 -2.37 -0.79 -6.62
N SER A 52 -2.46 0.11 -7.60
CA SER A 52 -2.05 -0.19 -8.97
C SER A 52 -0.56 -0.54 -9.05
N GLU A 53 0.29 0.22 -8.37
CA GLU A 53 1.73 -0.01 -8.35
C GLU A 53 2.08 -1.33 -7.66
N LEU A 54 1.49 -1.61 -6.49
CA LEU A 54 1.71 -2.88 -5.78
C LEU A 54 1.21 -4.09 -6.57
N ALA A 55 0.03 -4.00 -7.19
CA ALA A 55 -0.50 -5.05 -8.04
C ALA A 55 0.36 -5.27 -9.30
N THR A 56 0.87 -4.19 -9.90
CA THR A 56 1.78 -4.28 -11.06
C THR A 56 3.09 -4.93 -10.66
N ASN A 57 3.67 -4.54 -9.52
CA ASN A 57 4.88 -5.15 -8.99
C ASN A 57 4.69 -6.66 -8.74
N ALA A 58 3.56 -7.06 -8.15
CA ALA A 58 3.23 -8.48 -7.98
C ALA A 58 3.11 -9.22 -9.31
N LEU A 59 2.46 -8.65 -10.33
CA LEU A 59 2.29 -9.28 -11.64
C LEU A 59 3.60 -9.44 -12.42
N VAL A 60 4.46 -8.42 -12.38
CA VAL A 60 5.70 -8.35 -13.16
C VAL A 60 6.81 -9.14 -12.47
N HIS A 61 6.96 -8.99 -11.15
CA HIS A 61 8.12 -9.48 -10.41
C HIS A 61 7.81 -10.55 -9.36
N GLY A 62 6.57 -10.64 -8.88
CA GLY A 62 6.20 -11.55 -7.80
C GLY A 62 5.71 -12.92 -8.29
N VAL A 63 4.69 -12.96 -9.13
CA VAL A 63 3.92 -14.19 -9.31
C VAL A 63 4.57 -15.17 -10.32
N PRO A 64 4.91 -16.43 -9.96
CA PRO A 64 5.31 -17.44 -10.94
C PRO A 64 4.22 -17.71 -11.99
N PRO A 65 4.55 -18.14 -13.22
CA PRO A 65 3.53 -18.52 -14.21
C PRO A 65 2.50 -19.50 -13.62
N GLY A 66 1.21 -19.20 -13.79
CA GLY A 66 0.11 -20.04 -13.27
C GLY A 66 -0.34 -19.74 -11.83
N ARG A 67 0.32 -18.82 -11.11
CA ARG A 67 -0.14 -18.35 -9.79
C ARG A 67 -0.83 -16.98 -9.89
N GLY A 68 -1.22 -16.42 -8.74
CA GLY A 68 -1.82 -15.09 -8.61
C GLY A 68 -1.32 -14.37 -7.37
N PHE A 69 -1.89 -13.20 -7.09
CA PHE A 69 -1.66 -12.44 -5.87
C PHE A 69 -2.98 -12.24 -5.11
N ARG A 70 -2.89 -12.02 -3.80
CA ARG A 70 -4.05 -11.71 -2.96
C ARG A 70 -3.90 -10.28 -2.44
N LEU A 71 -4.94 -9.48 -2.62
CA LEU A 71 -5.05 -8.14 -2.09
C LEU A 71 -5.89 -8.18 -0.81
N PHE A 72 -5.37 -7.61 0.26
CA PHE A 72 -6.07 -7.37 1.52
C PHE A 72 -6.18 -5.87 1.75
N LEU A 73 -7.36 -5.44 2.18
CA LEU A 73 -7.66 -4.09 2.62
C LEU A 73 -8.20 -4.21 4.03
N ARG A 74 -7.57 -3.53 4.99
CA ARG A 74 -8.04 -3.46 6.37
C ARG A 74 -8.20 -2.02 6.78
N TYR A 75 -9.33 -1.68 7.38
CA TYR A 75 -9.58 -0.34 7.89
C TYR A 75 -10.15 -0.44 9.31
N ASP A 76 -9.48 0.19 10.27
CA ASP A 76 -9.87 0.17 11.69
C ASP A 76 -10.62 1.43 12.15
N GLY A 77 -10.86 2.38 11.25
CA GLY A 77 -11.44 3.69 11.55
C GLY A 77 -10.43 4.83 11.41
N ASP A 78 -9.14 4.55 11.57
CA ASP A 78 -8.07 5.55 11.52
C ASP A 78 -7.04 5.25 10.44
N ILE A 79 -6.71 3.98 10.23
CA ILE A 79 -5.66 3.54 9.32
C ILE A 79 -6.24 2.55 8.30
N LEU A 80 -6.09 2.90 7.02
CA LEU A 80 -6.24 1.95 5.93
C LEU A 80 -4.89 1.26 5.70
N ARG A 81 -4.86 -0.05 5.88
CA ARG A 81 -3.73 -0.92 5.52
C ARG A 81 -4.06 -1.71 4.26
N VAL A 82 -3.20 -1.56 3.26
CA VAL A 82 -3.25 -2.27 1.98
C VAL A 82 -2.13 -3.30 1.97
N GLU A 83 -2.42 -4.55 1.66
CA GLU A 83 -1.41 -5.60 1.56
C GLU A 83 -1.60 -6.39 0.26
N VAL A 84 -0.50 -6.60 -0.46
CA VAL A 84 -0.44 -7.47 -1.62
C VAL A 84 0.48 -8.64 -1.30
N HIS A 85 -0.12 -9.82 -1.23
CA HIS A 85 0.56 -11.08 -0.97
C HIS A 85 0.75 -11.82 -2.30
N ASP A 86 1.98 -12.17 -2.62
CA ASP A 86 2.29 -12.95 -3.82
C ASP A 86 3.18 -14.15 -3.49
N SER A 87 3.14 -15.17 -4.34
CA SER A 87 3.91 -16.41 -4.15
C SER A 87 5.36 -16.33 -4.66
N GLY A 88 5.85 -15.13 -4.96
CA GLY A 88 7.19 -14.89 -5.48
C GLY A 88 8.25 -14.97 -4.41
N GLY A 89 9.34 -15.68 -4.69
CA GLY A 89 10.55 -15.54 -3.88
C GLY A 89 11.20 -14.17 -4.10
N GLY A 90 11.82 -13.63 -3.05
CA GLY A 90 12.73 -12.48 -3.12
C GLY A 90 12.14 -11.11 -2.74
N VAL A 91 13.05 -10.19 -2.37
CA VAL A 91 12.73 -8.82 -1.97
C VAL A 91 12.16 -8.03 -3.17
N PRO A 92 11.09 -7.22 -3.01
CA PRO A 92 10.68 -6.24 -4.00
C PRO A 92 11.87 -5.35 -4.38
N ARG A 93 12.19 -5.29 -5.67
CA ARG A 93 13.30 -4.45 -6.12
C ARG A 93 12.84 -2.99 -6.17
N ILE A 94 13.38 -2.17 -5.29
CA ILE A 94 13.46 -0.72 -5.50
C ILE A 94 14.61 -0.52 -6.48
N ALA A 95 14.43 0.26 -7.55
CA ALA A 95 15.58 0.59 -8.40
C ALA A 95 16.42 1.65 -7.67
N ASP A 96 17.67 1.30 -7.37
CA ASP A 96 18.69 2.28 -7.01
C ASP A 96 18.86 3.20 -8.22
N GLY A 97 18.59 4.49 -8.02
CA GLY A 97 18.63 5.48 -9.09
C GLY A 97 20.04 5.69 -9.61
N ALA A 98 20.51 4.85 -10.53
CA ALA A 98 21.57 5.15 -11.50
C ALA A 98 21.75 3.96 -12.47
N GLY A 99 21.09 4.02 -13.62
CA GLY A 99 21.50 3.26 -14.80
C GLY A 99 20.58 2.12 -15.20
N GLY A 100 19.95 2.28 -16.36
CA GLY A 100 19.29 1.21 -17.10
C GLY A 100 17.78 1.38 -17.13
N ALA A 101 17.22 1.22 -18.32
CA ALA A 101 15.80 1.36 -18.62
C ALA A 101 14.96 0.20 -18.03
N ASP A 102 14.90 0.09 -16.70
CA ASP A 102 13.98 -0.80 -16.01
C ASP A 102 12.82 0.03 -15.43
N GLU A 103 11.71 0.05 -16.16
CA GLU A 103 10.45 0.71 -15.77
C GLU A 103 9.86 0.16 -14.46
N GLY A 104 10.31 -1.02 -14.01
CA GLY A 104 9.85 -1.70 -12.79
C GLY A 104 10.24 -1.04 -11.46
N GLY A 105 11.19 -0.09 -11.48
CA GLY A 105 11.72 0.55 -10.26
C GLY A 105 10.95 1.76 -9.73
N ARG A 106 10.05 2.34 -10.54
CA ARG A 106 9.33 3.59 -10.18
C ARG A 106 8.13 3.35 -9.27
N GLY A 107 7.54 2.15 -9.31
CA GLY A 107 6.29 1.87 -8.60
C GLY A 107 6.43 1.98 -7.08
N LEU A 108 7.55 1.50 -6.52
CA LEU A 108 7.81 1.63 -5.07
C LEU A 108 8.17 3.06 -4.66
N VAL A 109 8.76 3.87 -5.55
CA VAL A 109 9.00 5.30 -5.29
C VAL A 109 7.68 6.06 -5.14
N LEU A 110 6.66 5.72 -5.94
CA LEU A 110 5.32 6.29 -5.78
C LEU A 110 4.66 5.84 -4.48
N VAL A 111 4.80 4.56 -4.11
CA VAL A 111 4.27 4.05 -2.83
C VAL A 111 4.94 4.76 -1.65
N GLU A 112 6.26 4.93 -1.70
CA GLU A 112 7.03 5.66 -0.68
C GLU A 112 6.61 7.12 -0.57
N ALA A 113 6.38 7.79 -1.70
CA ALA A 113 5.99 9.20 -1.70
C ALA A 113 4.56 9.46 -1.22
N LEU A 114 3.64 8.50 -1.39
CA LEU A 114 2.20 8.70 -1.18
C LEU A 114 1.65 8.05 0.09
N SER A 115 2.31 7.01 0.61
CA SER A 115 1.89 6.31 1.83
C SER A 115 2.54 6.91 3.07
N ASP A 116 1.89 6.76 4.23
CA ASP A 116 2.46 7.23 5.49
C ASP A 116 3.49 6.24 6.03
N ARG A 117 3.24 4.95 5.80
CA ARG A 117 4.16 3.86 6.08
C ARG A 117 4.02 2.82 4.98
N TRP A 118 5.11 2.16 4.65
CA TRP A 118 5.07 0.99 3.79
C TRP A 118 6.21 0.05 4.16
N GLY A 119 6.14 -1.17 3.65
CA GLY A 119 7.21 -2.13 3.85
C GLY A 119 6.97 -3.45 3.15
N VAL A 120 7.89 -4.37 3.44
CA VAL A 120 7.91 -5.71 2.89
C VAL A 120 8.02 -6.68 4.06
N GLY A 121 7.18 -7.71 4.07
CA GLY A 121 7.26 -8.82 5.01
C GLY A 121 7.49 -10.13 4.29
N GLU A 122 8.04 -11.11 5.00
CA GLU A 122 8.08 -12.49 4.56
C GLU A 122 6.70 -13.13 4.76
N TRP A 123 6.25 -13.91 3.78
CA TRP A 123 4.99 -14.65 3.87
C TRP A 123 5.21 -16.04 3.26
N ASP A 124 5.34 -17.09 4.06
CA ASP A 124 5.67 -18.40 3.51
C ASP A 124 4.44 -19.13 2.91
N PRO A 125 4.43 -19.51 1.61
CA PRO A 125 5.43 -19.22 0.57
C PRO A 125 5.21 -17.86 -0.13
N GLY A 126 6.30 -17.10 -0.31
CA GLY A 126 6.28 -15.80 -0.98
C GLY A 126 6.59 -14.58 -0.10
N LYS A 127 5.92 -13.46 -0.39
CA LYS A 127 6.12 -12.16 0.27
C LYS A 127 4.84 -11.36 0.37
N VAL A 128 4.84 -10.41 1.29
CA VAL A 128 3.81 -9.37 1.39
C VAL A 128 4.45 -8.00 1.20
N VAL A 129 3.89 -7.19 0.31
CA VAL A 129 4.19 -5.76 0.21
C VAL A 129 2.98 -5.00 0.71
N TRP A 130 3.19 -4.07 1.64
CA TRP A 130 2.11 -3.37 2.29
C TRP A 130 2.38 -1.86 2.36
N CYS A 131 1.30 -1.10 2.41
CA CYS A 131 1.34 0.33 2.68
C CYS A 131 0.13 0.76 3.53
N GLU A 132 0.28 1.87 4.23
CA GLU A 132 -0.68 2.41 5.18
C GLU A 132 -0.96 3.88 4.91
N PHE A 133 -2.22 4.25 5.14
CA PHE A 133 -2.72 5.60 5.01
C PHE A 133 -3.56 5.92 6.23
N GLY A 134 -3.19 6.97 6.95
CA GLY A 134 -4.09 7.67 7.86
C GLY A 134 -5.29 8.16 7.06
N ALA A 135 -6.44 7.57 7.34
CA ALA A 135 -7.71 8.03 6.87
C ALA A 135 -7.97 9.36 7.57
N VAL A 136 -7.65 10.47 6.90
CA VAL A 136 -8.27 11.75 7.27
C VAL A 136 -9.74 11.60 6.89
N LEU A 137 -10.52 11.00 7.78
CA LEU A 137 -11.96 11.08 7.70
C LEU A 137 -12.26 12.56 7.54
N VAL A 138 -12.97 12.90 6.46
CA VAL A 138 -13.55 14.23 6.31
C VAL A 138 -14.60 14.33 7.41
N ARG A 139 -14.16 14.67 8.63
CA ARG A 139 -15.03 15.33 9.57
C ARG A 139 -15.44 16.59 8.83
N THR A 140 -16.73 16.74 8.55
CA THR A 140 -17.31 17.98 8.05
C THR A 140 -16.85 19.09 8.98
N ALA A 141 -15.75 19.76 8.62
CA ALA A 141 -15.11 20.74 9.47
C ALA A 141 -15.43 22.10 8.89
N THR A 142 -16.30 22.81 9.61
CA THR A 142 -16.25 24.27 9.66
C THR A 142 -14.79 24.67 9.82
N ARG A 143 -14.27 25.32 8.76
CA ARG A 143 -13.01 26.05 8.60
C ARG A 143 -12.08 26.10 9.83
N SER A 144 -10.86 25.58 9.67
CA SER A 144 -9.66 26.35 9.32
C SER A 144 -8.38 25.79 9.96
N CYS A 145 -7.28 25.98 9.21
CA CYS A 145 -5.92 26.21 9.69
C CYS A 145 -5.02 24.98 9.99
N GLY A 146 -4.04 24.78 9.11
CA GLY A 146 -2.64 24.55 9.50
C GLY A 146 -2.18 23.09 9.65
N LEU A 147 -2.11 22.32 8.56
CA LEU A 147 -1.34 21.07 8.56
C LEU A 147 0.13 21.39 8.25
N ARG A 148 0.99 21.24 9.26
CA ARG A 148 2.45 21.07 9.05
C ARG A 148 2.71 19.60 8.65
N PRO A 149 3.71 19.32 7.79
CA PRO A 149 4.13 17.95 7.51
C PRO A 149 4.67 17.28 8.79
N TYR A 150 4.33 16.00 8.99
CA TYR A 150 4.79 15.22 10.14
C TYR A 150 6.27 14.83 9.98
N PRO A 151 7.06 14.88 11.07
CA PRO A 151 8.48 14.54 11.06
C PRO A 151 8.71 13.04 10.92
N VAL A 152 9.78 12.67 10.22
CA VAL A 152 10.34 11.31 10.19
C VAL A 152 10.73 10.87 11.62
N PRO A 153 10.49 9.60 11.99
CA PRO A 153 10.90 9.09 13.30
C PRO A 153 12.44 8.98 13.36
N GLU A 154 13.05 9.90 14.10
CA GLU A 154 14.45 9.83 14.53
C GLU A 154 14.55 8.82 15.68
N GLY A 155 15.05 7.62 15.38
CA GLY A 155 15.25 6.55 16.37
C GLY A 155 16.19 5.46 15.84
N PRO A 156 16.88 4.71 16.72
CA PRO A 156 17.88 3.72 16.33
C PRO A 156 17.29 2.51 15.55
N ASP A 157 15.97 2.29 15.62
CA ASP A 157 15.24 1.28 14.84
C ASP A 157 14.62 1.84 13.54
N SER A 158 15.06 3.04 13.12
CA SER A 158 14.64 3.65 11.87
C SER A 158 15.09 2.81 10.68
N TRP A 159 14.12 2.19 10.03
CA TRP A 159 14.30 1.44 8.78
C TRP A 159 14.95 2.30 7.68
N TYR A 160 14.89 3.63 7.77
CA TYR A 160 15.56 4.57 6.87
C TYR A 160 17.08 4.33 6.81
N ASN A 161 17.73 4.15 7.96
CA ASN A 161 19.17 3.90 8.02
C ASN A 161 19.55 2.48 7.56
N LYS A 162 18.61 1.52 7.59
CA LYS A 162 18.86 0.15 7.15
C LYS A 162 18.90 0.02 5.62
N TRP A 163 18.29 0.96 4.89
CA TRP A 163 18.18 0.92 3.42
C TRP A 163 18.91 2.06 2.71
N TYR A 164 19.06 3.23 3.34
CA TYR A 164 19.80 4.39 2.80
C TYR A 164 21.12 4.68 3.54
N GLY A 165 21.51 3.83 4.50
CA GLY A 165 22.80 3.92 5.19
C GLY A 165 23.96 3.51 4.28
N ASP A 166 24.70 4.51 3.84
CA ASP A 166 25.87 4.48 2.95
C ASP A 166 26.91 3.37 3.21
N LYS A 167 27.31 2.74 2.08
CA LYS A 167 28.64 2.23 1.64
C LYS A 167 28.81 0.74 1.42
#